data_AF-A0A7V5SGV7-F1
#
_entry.id   AF-A0A7V5SGV7-F1
#
_cell.length_a   1.000
_cell.length_b   1.000
_cell.length_c   1.000
_cell.angle_alpha   90.00
_cell.angle_beta   90.00
_cell.angle_gamma   90.00
#
_symmetry.space_group_name_H-M   'P 1'
#
loop_
_entity.id
_entity.type
_entity.pdbx_description
1 polymer ?
#
loop_
_entity_poly.entity_id
_entity_poly.type
_entity_poly.pdbx_seq_one_letter_code
_entity_poly.pdbx_strand_id
1 'polypeptide(L)'
;MVPDQVVTSVLERKTRQRLREYGVLVLMLGFFVSVFTPVVELGLALPIGLLALAMGMSLAWLREYRRLLANSYYRLAVEASESFLLLVLLGGSAFLAHGLRLSLVLYQAHLSYALFGYLVGSLAGEVGWRRLVFGRLLAEQQYRYVQNLSPSVLLPYSWRHFRLLWRRWRDGREG
;
A
#
# COMPACT_ATOMS: atom_id res chain seq x y z
N MET A 1 28.34 14.63 1.48
CA MET A 1 26.93 15.07 1.54
C MET A 1 26.36 14.93 0.13
N VAL A 2 25.22 14.25 -0.03
CA VAL A 2 24.53 14.19 -1.34
C VAL A 2 23.88 15.56 -1.58
N PRO A 3 24.05 16.19 -2.75
CA PRO A 3 23.45 17.50 -3.01
C PRO A 3 21.93 17.44 -2.86
N ASP A 4 21.32 18.43 -2.22
CA ASP A 4 19.86 18.46 -1.97
C ASP A 4 19.05 18.34 -3.28
N GLN A 5 19.57 18.86 -4.39
CA GLN A 5 18.99 18.74 -5.73
C GLN A 5 18.87 17.29 -6.24
N VAL A 6 19.77 16.40 -5.81
CA VAL A 6 19.72 14.97 -6.16
C VAL A 6 18.65 14.26 -5.34
N VAL A 7 18.50 14.63 -4.06
CA VAL A 7 17.49 14.05 -3.16
C VAL A 7 16.08 14.42 -3.64
N THR A 8 15.86 15.68 -4.01
CA THR A 8 14.56 16.17 -4.51
C THR A 8 14.18 15.54 -5.85
N SER A 9 15.10 15.48 -6.81
CA SER A 9 14.83 14.88 -8.13
C SER A 9 14.52 13.37 -8.05
N VAL A 10 15.23 12.63 -7.19
CA VAL A 10 14.94 11.20 -6.95
C VAL A 10 13.58 11.02 -6.29
N LEU A 11 13.25 11.86 -5.30
CA LEU A 11 11.94 11.85 -4.66
C LEU A 11 10.81 12.09 -5.67
N GLU A 12 10.93 13.15 -6.49
CA GLU A 12 9.92 13.48 -7.50
C GLU A 12 9.67 12.33 -8.46
N ARG A 13 10.75 11.68 -8.95
CA ARG A 13 10.63 10.53 -9.85
C ARG A 13 9.87 9.38 -9.19
N LYS A 14 10.23 9.02 -7.95
CA LYS A 14 9.56 7.96 -7.18
C LYS A 14 8.10 8.30 -6.92
N THR A 15 7.81 9.52 -6.48
CA THR A 15 6.44 9.98 -6.21
C THR A 15 5.58 9.97 -7.48
N ARG A 16 6.12 10.45 -8.61
CA ARG A 16 5.38 10.45 -9.89
C ARG A 16 5.03 9.03 -10.34
N GLN A 17 5.94 8.08 -10.20
CA GLN A 17 5.66 6.68 -10.52
C GLN A 17 4.56 6.11 -9.60
N ARG A 18 4.67 6.28 -8.28
CA ARG A 18 3.66 5.82 -7.33
C ARG A 18 2.28 6.44 -7.60
N LEU A 19 2.21 7.73 -7.90
CA LEU A 19 0.95 8.41 -8.23
C LEU A 19 0.31 7.84 -9.50
N ARG A 20 1.11 7.48 -10.51
CA ARG A 20 0.59 6.81 -11.72
C ARG A 20 0.04 5.42 -11.39
N GLU A 21 0.76 4.63 -10.59
CA GLU A 21 0.30 3.30 -10.17
C GLU A 21 -0.99 3.39 -9.35
N TYR A 22 -1.07 4.31 -8.38
CA TYR A 22 -2.31 4.58 -7.66
C TYR A 22 -3.42 5.02 -8.61
N GLY A 23 -3.15 5.92 -9.56
CA GLY A 23 -4.14 6.38 -10.54
C GLY A 23 -4.75 5.23 -11.33
N VAL A 24 -3.93 4.32 -11.84
CA VAL A 24 -4.41 3.12 -12.56
C VAL A 24 -5.25 2.23 -11.64
N LEU A 25 -4.80 2.00 -10.40
CA LEU A 25 -5.52 1.15 -9.45
C LEU A 25 -6.86 1.76 -9.00
N VAL A 26 -6.89 3.08 -8.76
CA VAL A 26 -8.12 3.82 -8.44
C VAL A 26 -9.11 3.71 -9.59
N LEU A 27 -8.65 3.92 -10.83
CA LEU A 27 -9.53 3.83 -12.01
C LEU A 27 -10.09 2.41 -12.19
N MET A 28 -9.23 1.38 -12.06
CA MET A 28 -9.64 -0.01 -12.18
C MET A 28 -10.65 -0.41 -11.09
N LEU A 29 -10.37 -0.07 -9.83
CA LEU A 29 -11.28 -0.38 -8.72
C LEU A 29 -12.55 0.47 -8.77
N GLY A 30 -12.45 1.73 -9.19
CA GLY A 30 -13.59 2.62 -9.39
C GLY A 30 -14.54 2.11 -10.47
N PHE A 31 -14.01 1.52 -11.54
CA PHE A 31 -14.81 0.82 -12.54
C PHE A 31 -15.59 -0.35 -11.92
N PHE A 32 -14.94 -1.22 -11.12
CA PHE A 32 -15.62 -2.32 -10.45
C PHE A 32 -16.70 -1.83 -9.47
N VAL A 33 -16.40 -0.82 -8.66
CA VAL A 33 -17.39 -0.17 -7.78
C VAL A 33 -18.59 0.27 -8.61
N SER A 34 -18.38 0.99 -9.72
CA SER A 34 -19.46 1.44 -10.60
C SER A 34 -20.32 0.31 -11.17
N VAL A 35 -19.69 -0.80 -11.59
CA VAL A 35 -20.39 -1.96 -12.16
C VAL A 35 -21.21 -2.69 -11.08
N PHE A 36 -20.71 -2.76 -9.85
CA PHE A 36 -21.37 -3.46 -8.75
C PHE A 36 -22.36 -2.61 -7.94
N THR A 37 -22.35 -1.29 -8.08
CA THR A 37 -23.31 -0.39 -7.41
C THR A 37 -24.78 -0.84 -7.51
N PRO A 38 -25.30 -1.28 -8.67
CA PRO A 38 -26.72 -1.64 -8.81
C PRO A 38 -27.13 -2.88 -8.01
N VAL A 39 -26.18 -3.72 -7.62
CA VAL A 39 -26.44 -5.00 -6.94
C VAL A 39 -26.06 -4.98 -5.46
N VAL A 40 -25.57 -3.84 -4.94
CA VAL A 40 -25.10 -3.72 -3.56
C VAL A 40 -26.01 -2.83 -2.74
N GLU A 41 -26.19 -3.16 -1.46
CA GLU A 41 -26.86 -2.27 -0.51
C GLU A 41 -25.91 -1.12 -0.13
N LEU A 42 -26.14 0.06 -0.70
CA LEU A 42 -25.32 1.25 -0.45
C LEU A 42 -25.20 1.61 1.04
N GLY A 43 -26.26 1.34 1.81
CA GLY A 43 -26.28 1.56 3.27
C GLY A 43 -25.22 0.76 4.02
N LEU A 44 -24.76 -0.37 3.48
CA LEU A 44 -23.67 -1.18 4.04
C LEU A 44 -22.35 -0.92 3.32
N ALA A 45 -22.37 -0.82 1.99
CA ALA A 45 -21.17 -0.67 1.18
C ALA A 45 -20.44 0.66 1.43
N LEU A 46 -21.16 1.76 1.63
CA LEU A 46 -20.55 3.06 1.91
C LEU A 46 -19.82 3.10 3.26
N PRO A 47 -20.42 2.69 4.40
CA PRO A 47 -19.69 2.58 5.67
C PRO A 47 -18.44 1.68 5.56
N ILE A 48 -18.54 0.54 4.88
CA ILE A 48 -17.40 -0.36 4.66
C ILE A 48 -16.28 0.37 3.90
N GLY A 49 -16.63 1.06 2.80
CA GLY A 49 -15.68 1.85 2.02
C GLY A 49 -15.04 2.98 2.83
N LEU A 50 -15.81 3.69 3.65
CA LEU A 50 -15.31 4.78 4.49
C LEU A 50 -14.39 4.28 5.61
N LEU A 51 -14.74 3.18 6.27
CA LEU A 51 -13.87 2.53 7.26
C LEU A 51 -12.55 2.06 6.63
N ALA A 52 -12.65 1.43 5.45
CA ALA A 52 -11.48 1.00 4.72
C ALA A 52 -10.61 2.20 4.29
N LEU A 53 -11.21 3.32 3.92
CA LEU A 53 -10.51 4.57 3.61
C LEU A 53 -9.75 5.11 4.83
N ALA A 54 -10.42 5.24 5.98
CA ALA A 54 -9.77 5.68 7.22
C ALA A 54 -8.61 4.75 7.60
N MET A 55 -8.79 3.44 7.48
CA MET A 55 -7.76 2.44 7.72
C MET A 55 -6.60 2.56 6.72
N GLY A 56 -6.88 2.73 5.43
CA GLY A 56 -5.86 2.91 4.40
C GLY A 56 -5.02 4.17 4.66
N MET A 57 -5.68 5.25 5.07
CA MET A 57 -5.01 6.51 5.41
C MET A 57 -4.11 6.39 6.64
N SER A 58 -4.59 5.76 7.72
CA SER A 58 -3.80 5.56 8.93
C SER A 58 -2.60 4.63 8.70
N LEU A 59 -2.79 3.54 7.96
CA LEU A 59 -1.72 2.63 7.57
C LEU A 59 -0.70 3.29 6.64
N ALA A 60 -1.13 4.13 5.70
CA ALA A 60 -0.20 4.96 4.92
C ALA A 60 0.62 5.88 5.83
N TRP A 61 0.00 6.56 6.79
CA TRP A 61 0.70 7.42 7.73
C TRP A 61 1.78 6.69 8.53
N LEU A 62 1.43 5.50 9.05
CA LEU A 62 2.36 4.63 9.75
C LEU A 62 3.50 4.14 8.85
N ARG A 63 3.19 3.74 7.61
CA ARG A 63 4.20 3.36 6.60
C ARG A 63 5.18 4.50 6.33
N GLU A 64 4.68 5.73 6.18
CA GLU A 64 5.55 6.90 5.97
C GLU A 64 6.46 7.18 7.18
N TYR A 65 5.92 7.09 8.41
CA TYR A 65 6.72 7.24 9.62
C TYR A 65 7.82 6.16 9.74
N ARG A 66 7.48 4.90 9.43
CA ARG A 66 8.45 3.79 9.46
C ARG A 66 9.59 3.94 8.46
N ARG A 67 9.41 4.68 7.36
CA ARG A 67 10.49 4.98 6.39
C ARG A 67 11.59 5.86 6.99
N LEU A 68 11.32 6.54 8.11
CA LEU A 68 12.33 7.32 8.84
C LEU A 68 13.24 6.46 9.73
N LEU A 69 12.84 5.21 10.01
CA LEU A 69 13.60 4.31 10.86
C LEU A 69 14.90 3.86 10.18
N ALA A 70 16.01 3.92 10.91
CA ALA A 70 17.31 3.47 10.44
C ALA A 70 17.41 1.93 10.37
N ASN A 71 16.67 1.21 11.22
CA ASN A 71 16.71 -0.25 11.27
C ASN A 71 15.88 -0.86 10.13
N SER A 72 16.59 -1.31 9.09
CA SER A 72 15.97 -1.90 7.90
C SER A 72 15.29 -3.24 8.18
N TYR A 73 15.79 -4.04 9.13
CA TYR A 73 15.21 -5.36 9.44
C TYR A 73 13.86 -5.23 10.13
N TYR A 74 13.76 -4.37 11.14
CA TYR A 74 12.49 -4.09 11.82
C TYR A 74 11.44 -3.55 10.85
N ARG A 75 11.83 -2.64 9.95
CA ARG A 75 10.95 -2.11 8.90
C ARG A 75 10.40 -3.21 7.99
N LEU A 76 11.29 -4.08 7.47
CA LEU A 76 10.90 -5.20 6.61
C LEU A 76 9.96 -6.17 7.32
N ALA A 77 10.24 -6.51 8.58
CA ALA A 77 9.38 -7.40 9.37
C ALA A 77 7.97 -6.83 9.56
N VAL A 78 7.86 -5.52 9.82
CA VAL A 78 6.55 -4.87 9.99
C VAL A 78 5.81 -4.71 8.66
N GLU A 79 6.52 -4.44 7.56
CA GLU A 79 5.89 -4.40 6.22
C GLU A 79 5.39 -5.78 5.78
N ALA A 80 6.15 -6.84 6.09
CA ALA A 80 5.75 -8.21 5.85
C ALA A 80 4.55 -8.60 6.71
N SER A 81 4.53 -8.22 8.00
CA SER A 81 3.41 -8.51 8.89
C SER A 81 2.14 -7.77 8.48
N GLU A 82 2.22 -6.52 8.03
CA GLU A 82 1.07 -5.78 7.49
C GLU A 82 0.49 -6.47 6.25
N SER A 83 1.35 -6.90 5.32
CA SER A 83 0.92 -7.63 4.12
C SER A 83 0.28 -8.99 4.48
N PHE A 84 0.87 -9.70 5.44
CA PHE A 84 0.33 -10.96 5.94
C PHE A 84 -1.02 -10.79 6.64
N LEU A 85 -1.15 -9.78 7.51
CA LEU A 85 -2.41 -9.47 8.19
C LEU A 85 -3.51 -9.08 7.20
N LEU A 86 -3.17 -8.33 6.16
CA LEU A 86 -4.11 -7.97 5.11
C LEU A 86 -4.56 -9.21 4.31
N LEU A 87 -3.65 -10.14 4.00
CA LEU A 87 -3.99 -11.43 3.40
C LEU A 87 -4.87 -12.28 4.31
N VAL A 88 -4.57 -12.36 5.61
CA VAL A 88 -5.38 -13.07 6.60
C VAL A 88 -6.78 -12.45 6.69
N LEU A 89 -6.88 -11.11 6.69
CA LEU A 89 -8.16 -10.41 6.71
C LEU A 89 -8.98 -10.71 5.45
N LEU A 90 -8.35 -10.65 4.27
CA LEU A 90 -9.02 -10.96 3.00
C LEU A 90 -9.46 -12.42 2.95
N GLY A 91 -8.57 -13.36 3.28
CA GLY A 91 -8.88 -14.79 3.32
C GLY A 91 -9.94 -15.13 4.35
N GLY A 92 -9.87 -14.55 5.55
CA GLY A 92 -10.87 -14.69 6.60
C GLY A 92 -12.22 -14.13 6.17
N SER A 93 -12.25 -12.98 5.48
CA SER A 93 -13.49 -12.39 4.94
C SER A 93 -14.14 -13.29 3.89
N ALA A 94 -13.35 -13.94 3.03
CA ALA A 94 -13.83 -14.89 2.03
C ALA A 94 -14.38 -16.16 2.68
N PHE A 95 -13.69 -16.68 3.70
CA PHE A 95 -14.14 -17.84 4.46
C PHE A 95 -15.45 -17.57 5.21
N LEU A 96 -15.57 -16.42 5.86
CA LEU A 96 -16.81 -16.00 6.52
C LEU A 96 -17.95 -15.80 5.52
N ALA A 97 -17.69 -15.16 4.38
CA ALA A 97 -18.68 -14.99 3.32
C ALA A 97 -19.19 -16.34 2.80
N HIS A 98 -18.29 -17.32 2.65
CA HIS A 98 -18.66 -18.69 2.29
C HIS A 98 -19.52 -19.36 3.37
N GLY A 99 -19.14 -19.24 4.65
CA GLY A 99 -19.91 -19.77 5.78
C GLY A 99 -21.31 -19.16 5.89
N LEU A 100 -21.45 -17.87 5.57
CA LEU A 100 -22.73 -17.15 5.52
C LEU A 100 -23.52 -17.39 4.22
N ARG A 101 -22.99 -18.19 3.29
CA ARG A 101 -23.58 -18.49 1.98
C ARG A 101 -23.91 -17.22 1.18
N LEU A 102 -23.09 -16.17 1.32
CA LEU A 102 -23.24 -14.97 0.51
C LEU A 102 -22.99 -15.30 -0.96
N SER A 103 -23.78 -14.69 -1.84
CA SER A 103 -23.51 -14.84 -3.27
C SER A 103 -22.14 -14.24 -3.60
N LEU A 104 -21.41 -14.90 -4.49
CA LEU A 104 -20.07 -14.46 -4.89
C LEU A 104 -20.09 -13.01 -5.40
N VAL A 105 -21.16 -12.66 -6.13
CA VAL A 105 -21.38 -11.31 -6.68
C VAL A 105 -21.52 -10.28 -5.56
N LEU A 106 -22.33 -10.56 -4.53
CA LEU A 106 -22.50 -9.66 -3.39
C LEU A 106 -21.19 -9.49 -2.61
N TYR A 107 -20.45 -10.57 -2.39
CA TYR A 107 -19.14 -10.49 -1.73
C TYR A 107 -18.15 -9.63 -2.53
N GLN A 108 -18.03 -9.87 -3.84
CA GLN A 108 -17.15 -9.10 -4.72
C GLN A 108 -17.55 -7.62 -4.79
N ALA A 109 -18.85 -7.31 -4.74
CA ALA A 109 -19.34 -5.95 -4.69
C ALA A 109 -18.84 -5.22 -3.43
N HIS A 110 -19.08 -5.77 -2.24
CA HIS A 110 -18.63 -5.15 -0.99
C HIS A 110 -17.10 -5.09 -0.89
N LEU A 111 -16.42 -6.14 -1.36
CA LEU A 111 -14.95 -6.16 -1.41
C LEU A 111 -14.41 -5.05 -2.32
N SER A 112 -15.07 -4.77 -3.45
CA SER A 112 -14.66 -3.69 -4.36
C SER A 112 -14.74 -2.33 -3.68
N TYR A 113 -15.80 -2.06 -2.91
CA TYR A 113 -15.91 -0.83 -2.10
C TYR A 113 -14.82 -0.74 -1.03
N ALA A 114 -14.56 -1.85 -0.31
CA ALA A 114 -13.52 -1.91 0.70
C ALA A 114 -12.13 -1.64 0.10
N LEU A 115 -11.77 -2.32 -0.99
CA LEU A 115 -10.48 -2.16 -1.67
C LEU A 115 -10.33 -0.77 -2.28
N PHE A 116 -11.38 -0.23 -2.90
CA PHE A 116 -11.38 1.12 -3.45
C PHE A 116 -11.16 2.16 -2.33
N GLY A 117 -11.94 2.07 -1.25
CA GLY A 117 -11.79 2.94 -0.08
C GLY A 117 -10.37 2.88 0.49
N TYR A 118 -9.88 1.67 0.76
CA TYR A 118 -8.51 1.44 1.26
C TYR A 118 -7.43 2.06 0.37
N LEU A 119 -7.57 1.92 -0.95
CA LEU A 119 -6.58 2.43 -1.90
C LEU A 119 -6.60 3.96 -2.00
N VAL A 120 -7.79 4.56 -2.06
CA VAL A 120 -7.97 6.02 -2.02
C VAL A 120 -7.45 6.59 -0.71
N GLY A 121 -7.78 5.95 0.42
CA GLY A 121 -7.28 6.32 1.74
C GLY A 121 -5.76 6.25 1.82
N SER A 122 -5.16 5.18 1.29
CA SER A 122 -3.70 5.02 1.24
C SER A 122 -3.01 6.13 0.44
N LEU A 123 -3.56 6.46 -0.73
CA LEU A 123 -3.07 7.57 -1.57
C LEU A 123 -3.18 8.91 -0.81
N ALA A 124 -4.34 9.20 -0.22
CA ALA A 124 -4.58 10.43 0.52
C ALA A 124 -3.65 10.56 1.74
N GLY A 125 -3.44 9.48 2.49
CA GLY A 125 -2.53 9.45 3.63
C GLY A 125 -1.08 9.69 3.22
N GLU A 126 -0.62 9.04 2.15
CA GLU A 126 0.75 9.21 1.64
C GLU A 126 0.99 10.65 1.11
N VAL A 127 0.05 11.20 0.35
CA VAL A 127 0.13 12.58 -0.15
C VAL A 127 0.05 13.60 1.01
N GLY A 128 -0.88 13.39 1.93
CA GLY A 128 -1.06 14.24 3.11
C GLY A 128 0.19 14.26 3.98
N TRP A 129 0.80 13.10 4.23
CA TRP A 129 2.00 13.00 5.04
C TRP A 129 3.16 13.76 4.39
N ARG A 130 3.37 13.59 3.08
CA ARG A 130 4.43 14.31 2.38
C ARG A 130 4.23 15.82 2.42
N ARG A 131 3.00 16.31 2.24
CA ARG A 131 2.71 17.75 2.27
C ARG A 131 2.91 18.34 3.66
N LEU A 132 2.53 17.61 4.72
CA LEU A 132 2.50 18.15 6.09
C LEU A 132 3.81 17.92 6.85
N VAL A 133 4.49 16.80 6.61
CA VAL A 133 5.61 16.32 7.44
C VAL A 133 6.94 16.41 6.71
N PHE A 134 7.04 15.96 5.46
CA PHE A 134 8.34 15.78 4.77
C PHE A 134 9.20 17.07 4.75
N GLY A 135 8.59 18.22 4.40
CA GLY A 135 9.30 19.49 4.36
C GLY A 135 9.81 20.01 5.71
N ARG A 136 9.33 19.43 6.83
CA ARG A 136 9.72 19.79 8.21
C ARG A 136 10.78 18.84 8.77
N LEU A 137 11.16 17.78 8.05
CA LEU A 137 12.16 16.81 8.47
C LEU A 137 13.57 17.38 8.35
N LEU A 138 14.48 16.92 9.22
CA LEU A 138 15.91 17.21 9.12
C LEU A 138 16.49 16.58 7.84
N ALA A 139 17.55 17.17 7.28
CA ALA A 139 18.18 16.70 6.03
C ALA A 139 18.54 15.20 6.06
N GLU A 140 19.03 14.69 7.18
CA GLU A 140 19.33 13.27 7.35
C GLU A 140 18.07 12.38 7.27
N GLN A 141 16.97 12.82 7.89
CA GLN A 141 15.70 12.11 7.85
C GLN A 141 15.08 12.14 6.45
N GLN A 142 15.21 13.27 5.74
CA GLN A 142 14.79 13.38 4.34
C GLN A 142 15.57 12.41 3.47
N TYR A 143 16.90 12.36 3.61
CA TYR A 143 17.74 11.43 2.87
C TYR A 143 17.33 9.97 3.12
N ARG A 144 17.17 9.57 4.39
CA ARG A 144 16.71 8.21 4.76
C ARG A 144 15.34 7.91 4.17
N TYR A 145 14.41 8.86 4.25
CA TYR A 145 13.09 8.74 3.66
C TYR A 145 13.17 8.46 2.15
N VAL A 146 13.92 9.27 1.40
CA VAL A 146 14.07 9.10 -0.05
C VAL A 146 14.73 7.77 -0.39
N GLN A 147 15.72 7.32 0.39
CA GLN A 147 16.32 5.99 0.19
C GLN A 147 15.31 4.86 0.40
N ASN A 148 14.54 4.92 1.49
CA ASN A 148 13.60 3.87 1.89
C ASN A 148 12.26 3.93 1.13
N LEU A 149 11.99 5.00 0.40
CA LEU A 149 10.80 5.11 -0.45
C LEU A 149 10.91 4.14 -1.63
N SER A 150 10.06 3.12 -1.68
CA SER A 150 9.98 2.24 -2.85
C SER A 150 9.35 2.97 -4.05
N PRO A 151 9.93 2.83 -5.26
CA PRO A 151 9.43 3.49 -6.46
C PRO A 151 8.06 2.97 -6.91
N SER A 152 7.71 1.73 -6.56
CA SER A 152 6.45 1.09 -6.90
C SER A 152 5.64 0.76 -5.64
N VAL A 153 4.33 0.88 -5.77
CA VAL A 153 3.32 0.46 -4.79
C VAL A 153 3.00 -1.02 -4.98
N LEU A 154 2.92 -1.48 -6.24
CA LEU A 154 2.57 -2.86 -6.60
C LEU A 154 3.73 -3.84 -6.40
N LEU A 155 4.95 -3.41 -6.74
CA LEU A 155 6.16 -4.20 -6.63
C LEU A 155 7.19 -3.42 -5.82
N PRO A 156 6.99 -3.30 -4.49
CA PRO A 156 7.88 -2.52 -3.64
C PRO A 156 9.32 -3.07 -3.65
N TYR A 157 9.47 -4.36 -3.99
CA TYR A 157 10.75 -5.01 -4.21
C TYR A 157 11.03 -5.14 -5.70
N SER A 158 12.13 -4.55 -6.16
CA SER A 158 12.58 -4.72 -7.54
C SER A 158 12.83 -6.20 -7.88
N TRP A 159 12.66 -6.57 -9.15
CA TRP A 159 13.06 -7.90 -9.67
C TRP A 159 14.52 -8.27 -9.34
N ARG A 160 15.38 -7.26 -9.09
CA ARG A 160 16.74 -7.46 -8.56
C ARG A 160 16.75 -8.05 -7.15
N HIS A 161 15.89 -7.58 -6.25
CA HIS A 161 15.76 -8.13 -4.89
C HIS A 161 15.28 -9.59 -4.93
N PHE A 162 14.30 -9.89 -5.78
CA PHE A 162 13.82 -11.26 -6.00
C PHE A 162 14.92 -12.17 -6.55
N ARG A 163 15.69 -11.70 -7.54
CA ARG A 163 16.86 -12.42 -8.07
C ARG A 163 17.97 -12.63 -7.04
N LEU A 164 18.20 -11.67 -6.15
CA LEU A 164 19.20 -11.78 -5.08
C LEU A 164 18.77 -12.78 -4.00
N LEU A 165 17.50 -12.75 -3.59
CA LEU A 165 16.91 -13.74 -2.70
C LEU A 165 16.96 -15.14 -3.32
N TRP A 166 16.59 -15.26 -4.59
CA TRP A 166 16.64 -16.51 -5.34
C TRP A 166 18.06 -17.08 -5.43
N ARG A 167 19.06 -16.23 -5.75
CA ARG A 167 20.47 -16.64 -5.75
C ARG A 167 20.93 -17.11 -4.37
N ARG A 168 20.69 -16.34 -3.31
CA ARG A 168 21.07 -16.73 -1.94
C ARG A 168 20.42 -18.04 -1.50
N TRP A 169 19.16 -18.27 -1.86
CA TRP A 169 18.46 -19.52 -1.55
C TRP A 169 19.02 -20.71 -2.32
N ARG A 170 19.36 -20.51 -3.60
CA ARG A 170 19.97 -21.54 -4.44
C ARG A 170 21.38 -21.89 -3.95
N ASP A 171 22.19 -20.88 -3.67
CA ASP A 171 23.59 -21.06 -3.28
C ASP A 171 23.69 -21.52 -1.80
N GLY A 172 22.66 -21.29 -0.97
CA GLY A 172 22.55 -21.80 0.40
C GLY A 172 22.02 -23.24 0.53
N ARG A 173 21.79 -23.95 -0.58
CA ARG A 173 21.44 -25.38 -0.62
C ARG A 173 22.64 -26.28 -0.97
N GLU A 174 23.83 -25.71 -1.18
CA GLU A 174 25.06 -26.44 -1.55
C GLU A 174 26.05 -26.59 -0.37
N GLY A 175 25.63 -26.35 0.87
CA GLY A 175 26.40 -26.61 2.08
C GLY A 175 25.60 -27.42 3.10
#